data_AF-C4TA53-F1
#
_entry.id   AF-C4TA53-F1
#
_cell.length_a   1.000
_cell.length_b   1.000
_cell.length_c   1.000
_cell.angle_alpha   90.00
_cell.angle_beta   90.00
_cell.angle_gamma   90.00
#
_symmetry.space_group_name_H-M   'P 1'
#
loop_
_entity.id
_entity.type
_entity.pdbx_description
1 polymer ?
#
loop_
_entity_poly.entity_id
_entity_poly.type
_entity_poly.pdbx_seq_one_letter_code
_entity_poly.pdbx_strand_id
1 'polypeptide(L)'
;HTQAAAGVAGVIKVVEAMRRGVLPRTLHVDTPSPHVDWTAGPVRLLTEATDWPETEIRRAAVSAFGVSGTNAHVIIEQAPAAEPVAEPPAVAVPVPVVVSGRSEEALREQAARLSERVAADAELSVTQVAFAAATTRAALEYRGAVVAADRAELLAGLEGLASGAISGMVAGRGGGTGFLFSGQGSQRPAMGRELAEHYPVFADAFDDVCGRLEAVLGRPVRDVVLGGGERLDQTLFAQCGLFAFEVALFRLLESFGVVPDFVVG
;
A
#
# COMPACT_ATOMS: atom_id res chain seq x y z
N HIS A 1 6.27 -8.67 -36.31
CA HIS A 1 4.81 -8.85 -36.29
C HIS A 1 4.45 -9.93 -35.28
N THR A 2 3.82 -9.59 -34.15
CA THR A 2 3.53 -10.52 -33.02
C THR A 2 2.25 -11.35 -33.24
N GLN A 3 1.92 -11.64 -34.50
CA GLN A 3 0.72 -12.37 -34.94
C GLN A 3 -0.56 -11.93 -34.19
N ALA A 4 -1.18 -12.83 -33.42
CA ALA A 4 -2.42 -12.57 -32.68
C ALA A 4 -2.31 -11.40 -31.69
N ALA A 5 -1.11 -11.09 -31.20
CA ALA A 5 -0.87 -9.97 -30.29
C ALA A 5 -0.57 -8.63 -31.00
N ALA A 6 -0.57 -8.59 -32.34
CA ALA A 6 -0.18 -7.39 -33.08
C ALA A 6 -1.12 -6.20 -32.83
N GLY A 7 -2.44 -6.45 -32.80
CA GLY A 7 -3.44 -5.41 -32.53
C GLY A 7 -3.25 -4.79 -31.15
N VAL A 8 -3.19 -5.61 -30.10
CA VAL A 8 -3.02 -5.12 -28.71
C VAL A 8 -1.65 -4.48 -28.48
N ALA A 9 -0.59 -4.93 -29.15
CA ALA A 9 0.71 -4.26 -29.11
C ALA A 9 0.62 -2.82 -29.67
N GLY A 10 -0.17 -2.62 -30.73
CA GLY A 10 -0.47 -1.28 -31.26
C GLY A 10 -1.23 -0.41 -30.26
N VAL A 11 -2.20 -0.99 -29.55
CA VAL A 11 -2.94 -0.29 -28.47
C VAL A 11 -1.99 0.13 -27.35
N ILE A 12 -1.13 -0.77 -26.87
CA ILE A 12 -0.14 -0.48 -25.82
C ILE A 12 0.79 0.67 -26.26
N LYS A 13 1.29 0.62 -27.50
CA LYS A 13 2.11 1.71 -28.07
C LYS A 13 1.40 3.05 -28.00
N VAL A 14 0.14 3.11 -28.42
CA VAL A 14 -0.65 4.35 -28.44
C VAL A 14 -0.89 4.86 -27.02
N VAL A 15 -1.27 4.00 -26.08
CA VAL A 15 -1.51 4.39 -24.68
C VAL A 15 -0.22 4.94 -24.05
N GLU A 16 0.92 4.28 -24.23
CA GLU A 16 2.20 4.77 -23.72
C GLU A 16 2.63 6.08 -24.38
N ALA A 17 2.40 6.24 -25.68
CA ALA A 17 2.67 7.48 -26.39
C ALA A 17 1.82 8.66 -25.84
N MET A 18 0.54 8.42 -25.53
CA MET A 18 -0.33 9.41 -24.89
C MET A 18 0.13 9.78 -23.48
N ARG A 19 0.49 8.77 -22.66
CA ARG A 19 0.98 8.97 -21.28
C ARG A 19 2.27 9.77 -21.22
N ARG A 20 3.16 9.55 -22.19
CA ARG A 20 4.48 10.20 -22.28
C ARG A 20 4.46 11.49 -23.09
N GLY A 21 3.37 11.76 -23.82
CA GLY A 21 3.28 12.91 -24.72
C GLY A 21 4.24 12.85 -25.91
N VAL A 22 4.64 11.66 -26.34
CA VAL A 22 5.62 11.47 -27.42
C VAL A 22 5.16 10.38 -28.39
N LEU A 23 5.17 10.68 -29.68
CA LEU A 23 4.96 9.72 -30.77
C LEU A 23 6.30 9.05 -31.11
N PRO A 24 6.48 7.75 -30.83
CA PRO A 24 7.76 7.08 -31.09
C PRO A 24 7.96 6.79 -32.58
N ARG A 25 9.23 6.90 -33.02
CA ARG A 25 9.61 6.66 -34.42
C ARG A 25 9.23 5.26 -34.91
N THR A 26 8.91 5.16 -36.19
CA THR A 26 8.87 3.90 -36.93
C THR A 26 10.28 3.59 -37.42
N LEU A 27 10.68 2.32 -37.34
CA LEU A 27 12.02 1.88 -37.77
C LEU A 27 12.00 1.41 -39.23
N HIS A 28 13.18 1.35 -39.83
CA HIS A 28 13.42 0.83 -41.19
C HIS A 28 12.64 1.56 -42.29
N VAL A 29 12.58 2.89 -42.17
CA VAL A 29 11.86 3.77 -43.10
C VAL A 29 12.76 4.87 -43.65
N ASP A 30 14.05 4.58 -43.83
CA ASP A 30 15.04 5.55 -44.35
C ASP A 30 14.65 6.09 -45.73
N THR A 31 13.96 5.27 -46.53
CA THR A 31 13.33 5.68 -47.78
C THR A 31 11.87 5.18 -47.80
N PRO A 32 10.87 6.08 -47.85
CA PRO A 32 9.46 5.69 -47.94
C PRO A 32 9.17 4.82 -49.18
N SER A 33 8.18 3.94 -49.09
CA SER A 33 7.81 3.06 -50.21
C SER A 33 7.41 3.88 -51.45
N PRO A 34 7.97 3.57 -52.65
CA PRO A 34 7.63 4.27 -53.89
C PRO A 34 6.25 3.90 -54.44
N HIS A 35 5.59 2.87 -53.87
CA HIS A 35 4.27 2.42 -54.29
C HIS A 35 3.12 3.20 -53.64
N VAL A 36 3.44 4.21 -52.82
CA VAL A 36 2.48 5.10 -52.17
C VAL A 36 2.82 6.53 -52.52
N ASP A 37 1.85 7.30 -52.99
CA ASP A 37 1.99 8.75 -53.16
C ASP A 37 1.85 9.45 -51.80
N TRP A 38 2.99 9.70 -51.14
CA TRP A 38 3.04 10.36 -49.84
C TRP A 38 2.76 11.88 -49.93
N THR A 39 2.68 12.46 -51.13
CA THR A 39 2.43 13.90 -51.32
C THR A 39 0.93 14.23 -51.45
N ALA A 40 0.12 13.24 -51.85
CA ALA A 40 -1.30 13.43 -52.11
C ALA A 40 -2.18 13.61 -50.86
N GLY A 41 -1.66 13.39 -49.63
CA GLY A 41 -2.48 13.39 -48.43
C GLY A 41 -1.79 13.91 -47.16
N PRO A 42 -2.55 14.09 -46.07
CA PRO A 42 -2.04 14.63 -44.80
C PRO A 42 -1.29 13.59 -43.95
N VAL A 43 -0.94 12.43 -44.51
CA VAL A 43 -0.30 11.33 -43.78
C VAL A 43 1.22 11.49 -43.83
N ARG A 44 1.86 11.41 -42.66
CA ARG A 44 3.32 11.48 -42.54
C ARG A 44 3.85 10.29 -41.74
N LEU A 45 5.01 9.78 -42.14
CA LEU A 45 5.71 8.73 -41.42
C LEU A 45 6.48 9.35 -40.25
N LEU A 46 6.41 8.72 -39.08
CA LEU A 46 7.19 9.12 -37.91
C LEU A 46 8.63 8.61 -38.03
N THR A 47 9.48 9.29 -38.80
CA THR A 47 10.89 8.88 -39.01
C THR A 47 11.77 9.16 -37.79
N GLU A 48 11.33 10.07 -36.92
CA GLU A 48 11.94 10.40 -35.64
C GLU A 48 10.89 10.37 -34.51
N ALA A 49 11.36 10.40 -33.26
CA ALA A 49 10.46 10.56 -32.12
C ALA A 49 10.01 12.02 -32.09
N THR A 50 8.71 12.25 -32.00
CA THR A 50 8.13 13.60 -32.10
C THR A 50 7.23 13.84 -30.91
N ASP A 51 7.30 15.02 -30.31
CA ASP A 51 6.35 15.42 -29.27
C ASP A 51 4.93 15.33 -29.82
N TRP A 52 4.04 14.73 -29.05
CA TRP A 52 2.63 14.70 -29.37
C TRP A 52 2.04 16.04 -28.92
N PRO A 53 1.61 16.92 -29.86
CA PRO A 53 1.14 18.24 -29.50
C PRO A 53 0.08 18.20 -28.40
N GLU A 54 0.15 19.15 -27.49
CA GLU A 54 -0.90 19.39 -26.51
C GLU A 54 -2.11 19.98 -27.22
N THR A 55 -2.95 19.10 -27.77
CA THR A 55 -4.30 19.43 -28.23
C THR A 55 -5.27 19.31 -27.07
N GLU A 56 -6.50 19.85 -27.18
CA GLU A 56 -7.51 19.74 -26.10
C GLU A 56 -7.71 18.27 -25.64
N ILE A 57 -7.72 17.31 -26.57
CA ILE A 57 -7.75 15.87 -26.27
C ILE A 57 -6.94 15.10 -27.33
N ARG A 58 -5.96 14.28 -26.93
CA ARG A 58 -5.21 13.43 -27.87
C ARG A 58 -6.04 12.22 -28.30
N ARG A 59 -6.06 11.93 -29.61
CA ARG A 59 -6.73 10.77 -30.21
C ARG A 59 -5.82 10.06 -31.23
N ALA A 60 -5.87 8.74 -31.28
CA ALA A 60 -5.21 7.95 -32.30
C ALA A 60 -6.02 6.70 -32.64
N ALA A 61 -5.71 6.09 -33.78
CA ALA A 61 -6.35 4.86 -34.21
C ALA A 61 -5.35 3.71 -34.35
N VAL A 62 -5.81 2.49 -34.07
CA VAL A 62 -5.08 1.25 -34.30
C VAL A 62 -5.88 0.40 -35.28
N SER A 63 -5.23 0.00 -36.37
CA SER A 63 -5.83 -0.89 -37.38
C SER A 63 -5.12 -2.24 -37.37
N ALA A 64 -5.87 -3.33 -37.52
CA ALA A 64 -5.35 -4.68 -37.67
C ALA A 64 -6.10 -5.40 -38.79
N PHE A 65 -5.36 -6.02 -39.71
CA PHE A 65 -5.90 -6.69 -40.89
C PHE A 65 -5.41 -8.14 -40.88
N GLY A 66 -6.34 -9.08 -40.66
CA GLY A 66 -6.03 -10.51 -40.61
C GLY A 66 -5.95 -11.12 -42.00
N VAL A 67 -5.12 -12.17 -42.15
CA VAL A 67 -4.98 -12.90 -43.42
C VAL A 67 -6.29 -13.55 -43.91
N SER A 68 -7.22 -13.82 -42.98
CA SER A 68 -8.57 -14.31 -43.30
C SER A 68 -9.47 -13.26 -43.99
N GLY A 69 -9.02 -12.00 -44.06
CA GLY A 69 -9.81 -10.87 -44.54
C GLY A 69 -10.62 -10.17 -43.44
N THR A 70 -10.53 -10.61 -42.18
CA THR A 70 -11.17 -9.94 -41.05
C THR A 70 -10.36 -8.70 -40.63
N ASN A 71 -11.02 -7.55 -40.58
CA ASN A 71 -10.42 -6.26 -40.28
C ASN A 71 -10.97 -5.68 -38.97
N ALA A 72 -10.11 -5.04 -38.18
CA ALA A 72 -10.50 -4.30 -36.98
C ALA A 72 -9.86 -2.91 -36.99
N HIS A 73 -10.61 -1.91 -36.52
CA HIS A 73 -10.16 -0.53 -36.37
C HIS A 73 -10.70 0.03 -35.06
N VAL A 74 -9.82 0.55 -34.22
CA VAL A 74 -10.18 1.07 -32.89
C VAL A 74 -9.65 2.48 -32.75
N ILE A 75 -10.49 3.37 -32.23
CA ILE A 75 -10.13 4.74 -31.86
C ILE A 75 -9.85 4.77 -30.36
N ILE A 76 -8.71 5.34 -29.99
CA ILE A 76 -8.25 5.51 -28.61
C ILE A 76 -8.21 7.01 -28.33
N GLU A 77 -8.74 7.38 -27.18
CA GLU A 77 -8.78 8.75 -26.68
C GLU A 77 -8.01 8.82 -25.35
N GLN A 78 -7.33 9.94 -25.13
CA GLN A 78 -6.65 10.25 -23.88
C GLN A 78 -7.65 10.24 -22.71
N ALA A 79 -7.26 9.62 -21.59
CA ALA A 79 -8.04 9.66 -20.38
C ALA A 79 -8.19 11.11 -19.86
N PRO A 80 -9.32 11.46 -19.22
CA PRO A 80 -9.46 12.74 -18.54
C PRO A 80 -8.29 12.99 -17.57
N ALA A 81 -7.94 14.26 -17.36
CA ALA A 81 -6.95 14.61 -16.35
C ALA A 81 -7.41 14.04 -15.00
N ALA A 82 -6.52 13.29 -14.32
CA ALA A 82 -6.84 12.79 -12.99
C ALA A 82 -7.02 13.98 -12.05
N GLU A 83 -8.11 13.99 -11.29
CA GLU A 83 -8.26 14.95 -10.21
C GLU A 83 -7.12 14.73 -9.19
N PRO A 84 -6.50 15.79 -8.68
CA PRO A 84 -5.47 15.65 -7.66
C PRO A 84 -6.10 14.96 -6.45
N VAL A 85 -5.69 13.72 -6.20
CA VAL A 85 -6.05 13.01 -4.98
C VAL A 85 -5.34 13.73 -3.85
N ALA A 86 -6.12 14.26 -2.90
CA ALA A 86 -5.55 14.88 -1.71
C ALA A 86 -4.60 13.88 -1.04
N GLU A 87 -3.36 14.32 -0.81
CA GLU A 87 -2.42 13.48 -0.09
C GLU A 87 -3.01 13.20 1.29
N PRO A 88 -3.09 11.91 1.69
CA PRO A 88 -3.49 11.59 3.05
C PRO A 88 -2.51 12.29 4.00
N PRO A 89 -3.00 12.84 5.12
CA PRO A 89 -2.13 13.49 6.08
C PRO A 89 -1.01 12.55 6.48
N ALA A 90 0.21 13.09 6.62
CA ALA A 90 1.34 12.33 7.10
C ALA A 90 0.97 11.67 8.44
N VAL A 91 0.98 10.34 8.45
CA VAL A 91 0.68 9.58 9.65
C VAL A 91 1.94 9.60 10.51
N ALA A 92 1.86 10.18 11.70
CA ALA A 92 3.00 10.30 12.62
C ALA A 92 3.38 8.97 13.30
N VAL A 93 2.63 7.89 13.03
CA VAL A 93 2.94 6.55 13.53
C VAL A 93 3.56 5.67 12.43
N PRO A 94 4.46 4.75 12.81
CA PRO A 94 4.97 3.74 11.89
C PRO A 94 3.84 2.97 11.21
N VAL A 95 3.94 2.77 9.89
CA VAL A 95 2.92 2.06 9.10
C VAL A 95 3.42 0.70 8.62
N PRO A 96 2.55 -0.31 8.54
CA PRO A 96 2.91 -1.61 8.00
C PRO A 96 2.93 -1.59 6.47
N VAL A 97 4.09 -1.88 5.88
CA VAL A 97 4.24 -2.20 4.46
C VAL A 97 4.27 -3.70 4.28
N VAL A 98 3.23 -4.24 3.63
CA VAL A 98 3.05 -5.67 3.42
C VAL A 98 3.60 -6.12 2.06
N VAL A 99 4.28 -7.26 2.04
CA VAL A 99 4.74 -7.94 0.82
C VAL A 99 4.34 -9.39 0.86
N SER A 100 3.97 -9.95 -0.30
CA SER A 100 3.60 -11.36 -0.38
C SER A 100 4.04 -12.02 -1.67
N GLY A 101 4.20 -13.34 -1.64
CA GLY A 101 4.61 -14.18 -2.76
C GLY A 101 3.96 -15.57 -2.69
N ARG A 102 3.97 -16.31 -3.80
CA ARG A 102 3.52 -17.71 -3.85
C ARG A 102 4.56 -18.71 -3.34
N SER A 103 5.78 -18.23 -3.09
CA SER A 103 6.88 -18.95 -2.47
C SER A 103 7.70 -17.96 -1.64
N GLU A 104 8.56 -18.49 -0.77
CA GLU A 104 9.53 -17.70 -0.01
C GLU A 104 10.45 -16.89 -0.93
N GLU A 105 10.95 -17.53 -2.01
CA GLU A 105 11.78 -16.87 -3.04
C GLU A 105 11.02 -15.74 -3.74
N ALA A 106 9.76 -15.97 -4.14
CA ALA A 106 8.96 -14.94 -4.79
C ALA A 106 8.67 -13.75 -3.86
N LEU A 107 8.50 -13.99 -2.55
CA LEU A 107 8.38 -12.91 -1.57
C LEU A 107 9.67 -12.11 -1.46
N ARG A 108 10.83 -12.78 -1.40
CA ARG A 108 12.15 -12.12 -1.35
C ARG A 108 12.39 -11.25 -2.58
N GLU A 109 12.12 -11.78 -3.77
CA GLU A 109 12.20 -11.02 -5.01
C GLU A 109 11.25 -9.82 -5.01
N GLN A 110 10.02 -9.99 -4.50
CA GLN A 110 9.06 -8.90 -4.42
C GLN A 110 9.51 -7.81 -3.44
N ALA A 111 10.13 -8.17 -2.31
CA ALA A 111 10.71 -7.22 -1.37
C ALA A 111 11.88 -6.45 -2.02
N ALA A 112 12.76 -7.14 -2.76
CA ALA A 112 13.86 -6.51 -3.50
C ALA A 112 13.34 -5.52 -4.55
N ARG A 113 12.37 -5.92 -5.38
CA ARG A 113 11.76 -5.04 -6.40
C ARG A 113 11.06 -3.84 -5.80
N LEU A 114 10.40 -4.01 -4.64
CA LEU A 114 9.78 -2.89 -3.93
C LEU A 114 10.85 -1.93 -3.38
N SER A 115 11.95 -2.47 -2.82
CA SER A 115 13.08 -1.67 -2.37
C SER A 115 13.69 -0.85 -3.51
N GLU A 116 13.94 -1.47 -4.67
CA GLU A 116 14.42 -0.79 -5.87
C GLU A 116 13.48 0.33 -6.34
N ARG A 117 12.16 0.07 -6.34
CA ARG A 117 11.17 1.07 -6.75
C ARG A 117 11.16 2.28 -5.81
N VAL A 118 11.20 2.04 -4.50
CA VAL A 118 11.25 3.11 -3.49
C VAL A 118 12.59 3.85 -3.57
N ALA A 119 13.69 3.14 -3.80
CA ALA A 119 15.01 3.73 -3.96
C ALA A 119 15.09 4.68 -5.17
N ALA A 120 14.46 4.31 -6.29
CA ALA A 120 14.48 5.05 -7.54
C ALA A 120 13.61 6.33 -7.55
N ASP A 121 12.77 6.54 -6.54
CA ASP A 121 11.78 7.62 -6.52
C ASP A 121 11.69 8.22 -5.10
N ALA A 122 12.39 9.33 -4.89
CA ALA A 122 12.48 9.98 -3.60
C ALA A 122 11.16 10.63 -3.15
N GLU A 123 10.23 10.87 -4.08
CA GLU A 123 8.92 11.48 -3.80
C GLU A 123 7.90 10.48 -3.26
N LEU A 124 8.18 9.17 -3.33
CA LEU A 124 7.31 8.14 -2.76
C LEU A 124 7.37 8.18 -1.22
N SER A 125 6.28 8.61 -0.59
CA SER A 125 6.14 8.51 0.86
C SER A 125 5.90 7.07 1.31
N VAL A 126 6.34 6.76 2.54
CA VAL A 126 6.11 5.44 3.16
C VAL A 126 4.62 5.10 3.21
N THR A 127 3.77 6.08 3.53
CA THR A 127 2.32 5.91 3.61
C THR A 127 1.70 5.55 2.25
N GLN A 128 2.12 6.19 1.16
CA GLN A 128 1.66 5.83 -0.18
C GLN A 128 2.05 4.40 -0.55
N VAL A 129 3.29 3.99 -0.20
CA VAL A 129 3.77 2.63 -0.43
C VAL A 129 2.96 1.63 0.39
N ALA A 130 2.76 1.88 1.68
CA ALA A 130 1.95 1.04 2.57
C ALA A 130 0.52 0.89 2.06
N PHE A 131 -0.13 2.01 1.71
CA PHE A 131 -1.50 2.03 1.21
C PHE A 131 -1.63 1.23 -0.09
N ALA A 132 -0.74 1.45 -1.06
CA ALA A 132 -0.75 0.73 -2.32
C ALA A 132 -0.49 -0.78 -2.10
N ALA A 133 0.46 -1.13 -1.24
CA ALA A 133 0.79 -2.51 -0.91
C ALA A 133 -0.40 -3.24 -0.27
N ALA A 134 -1.13 -2.58 0.62
CA ALA A 134 -2.28 -3.16 1.32
C ALA A 134 -3.56 -3.26 0.46
N THR A 135 -3.79 -2.31 -0.45
CA THR A 135 -5.10 -2.18 -1.13
C THR A 135 -5.09 -2.56 -2.61
N THR A 136 -3.93 -2.60 -3.27
CA THR A 136 -3.83 -2.80 -4.73
C THR A 136 -3.08 -4.08 -5.12
N ARG A 137 -2.75 -4.92 -4.14
CA ARG A 137 -2.01 -6.18 -4.35
C ARG A 137 -2.78 -7.34 -3.74
N ALA A 138 -2.66 -8.51 -4.37
CA ALA A 138 -3.21 -9.74 -3.81
C ALA A 138 -2.41 -10.16 -2.58
N ALA A 139 -3.09 -10.65 -1.54
CA ALA A 139 -2.47 -11.21 -0.35
C ALA A 139 -2.19 -12.72 -0.54
N LEU A 140 -0.96 -13.05 -0.92
CA LEU A 140 -0.53 -14.42 -1.23
C LEU A 140 -0.12 -15.21 0.04
N GLU A 141 0.27 -16.48 -0.15
CA GLU A 141 0.47 -17.47 0.91
C GLU A 141 1.70 -17.21 1.79
N TYR A 142 2.77 -16.68 1.20
CA TYR A 142 3.96 -16.25 1.91
C TYR A 142 3.84 -14.75 2.11
N ARG A 143 3.90 -14.30 3.37
CA ARG A 143 3.68 -12.90 3.73
C ARG A 143 4.81 -12.39 4.60
N GLY A 144 5.22 -11.16 4.35
CA GLY A 144 6.15 -10.40 5.17
C GLY A 144 5.61 -9.00 5.37
N ALA A 145 5.97 -8.38 6.49
CA ALA A 145 5.60 -7.01 6.79
C ALA A 145 6.81 -6.28 7.35
N VAL A 146 6.95 -5.01 6.96
CA VAL A 146 7.90 -4.07 7.54
C VAL A 146 7.08 -2.97 8.19
N VAL A 147 7.30 -2.71 9.47
CA VAL A 147 6.73 -1.53 10.14
C VAL A 147 7.77 -0.44 10.07
N ALA A 148 7.45 0.67 9.40
CA ALA A 148 8.40 1.75 9.15
C ALA A 148 7.77 3.12 9.43
N ALA A 149 8.48 3.94 10.19
CA ALA A 149 8.17 5.36 10.41
C ALA A 149 8.68 6.22 9.25
N ASP A 150 9.79 5.81 8.65
CA ASP A 150 10.45 6.58 7.60
C ASP A 150 11.02 5.70 6.48
N ARG A 151 11.54 6.38 5.45
CA ARG A 151 12.06 5.73 4.25
C ARG A 151 13.30 4.88 4.54
N ALA A 152 14.14 5.26 5.49
CA ALA A 152 15.34 4.52 5.82
C ALA A 152 14.98 3.19 6.50
N GLU A 153 14.04 3.23 7.46
CA GLU A 153 13.48 2.03 8.08
C GLU A 153 12.79 1.12 7.06
N LEU A 154 12.03 1.69 6.12
CA LEU A 154 11.38 0.92 5.06
C LEU A 154 12.41 0.19 4.18
N LEU A 155 13.43 0.89 3.69
CA LEU A 155 14.45 0.29 2.82
C LEU A 155 15.24 -0.79 3.56
N ALA A 156 15.65 -0.53 4.80
CA ALA A 156 16.36 -1.51 5.63
C ALA A 156 15.52 -2.76 5.91
N GLY A 157 14.22 -2.59 6.21
CA GLY A 157 13.30 -3.70 6.42
C GLY A 157 13.06 -4.52 5.16
N LEU A 158 12.90 -3.87 4.00
CA LEU A 158 12.73 -4.56 2.70
C LEU A 158 13.98 -5.32 2.30
N GLU A 159 15.17 -4.76 2.52
CA GLU A 159 16.44 -5.44 2.31
C GLU A 159 16.60 -6.64 3.26
N GLY A 160 16.21 -6.49 4.52
CA GLY A 160 16.20 -7.58 5.49
C GLY A 160 15.26 -8.73 5.13
N LEU A 161 14.08 -8.41 4.55
CA LEU A 161 13.18 -9.43 4.00
C LEU A 161 13.77 -10.08 2.74
N ALA A 162 14.32 -9.30 1.82
CA ALA A 162 14.89 -9.78 0.56
C ALA A 162 16.09 -10.73 0.79
N SER A 163 16.97 -10.38 1.72
CA SER A 163 18.13 -11.19 2.10
C SER A 163 17.78 -12.40 2.98
N GLY A 164 16.57 -12.43 3.55
CA GLY A 164 16.17 -13.44 4.53
C GLY A 164 16.82 -13.26 5.91
N ALA A 165 17.48 -12.13 6.16
CA ALA A 165 18.07 -11.82 7.47
C ALA A 165 17.00 -11.55 8.54
N ILE A 166 15.80 -11.12 8.15
CA ILE A 166 14.67 -10.90 9.06
C ILE A 166 13.74 -12.12 9.01
N SER A 167 13.55 -12.76 10.17
CA SER A 167 12.45 -13.71 10.39
C SER A 167 11.15 -12.92 10.56
N GLY A 168 10.50 -12.62 9.44
CA GLY A 168 9.17 -11.99 9.40
C GLY A 168 8.24 -12.65 8.37
N MET A 169 8.66 -13.80 7.85
CA MET A 169 7.92 -14.54 6.84
C MET A 169 7.00 -15.55 7.52
N VAL A 170 5.71 -15.43 7.26
CA VAL A 170 4.72 -16.42 7.64
C VAL A 170 4.24 -17.12 6.38
N ALA A 171 4.28 -18.45 6.39
CA ALA A 171 3.71 -19.29 5.34
C ALA A 171 2.39 -19.89 5.82
N GLY A 172 1.35 -19.81 4.99
CA GLY A 172 0.10 -20.55 5.19
C GLY A 172 -1.14 -19.67 5.33
N ARG A 173 -2.30 -20.32 5.33
CA ARG A 173 -3.59 -19.69 5.64
C ARG A 173 -3.74 -19.69 7.17
N GLY A 174 -4.06 -18.54 7.74
CA GLY A 174 -4.19 -18.37 9.19
C GLY A 174 -5.16 -19.37 9.82
N GLY A 175 -4.88 -19.75 11.07
CA GLY A 175 -5.83 -20.43 11.94
C GLY A 175 -6.79 -19.44 12.62
N GLY A 176 -7.54 -19.92 13.61
CA GLY A 176 -8.37 -19.05 14.44
C GLY A 176 -7.53 -18.04 15.22
N THR A 177 -8.06 -16.83 15.41
CA THR A 177 -7.42 -15.75 16.16
C THR A 177 -7.84 -15.82 17.63
N GLY A 178 -6.87 -15.97 18.53
CA GLY A 178 -7.11 -15.94 19.98
C GLY A 178 -6.62 -14.63 20.59
N PHE A 179 -7.45 -13.96 21.38
CA PHE A 179 -7.02 -12.83 22.21
C PHE A 179 -6.75 -13.33 23.64
N LEU A 180 -5.53 -13.08 24.12
CA LEU A 180 -5.10 -13.40 25.48
C LEU A 180 -5.02 -12.11 26.29
N PHE A 181 -5.86 -12.02 27.32
CA PHE A 181 -5.90 -10.95 28.30
C PHE A 181 -4.96 -11.33 29.45
N SER A 182 -4.04 -10.44 29.79
CA SER A 182 -2.98 -10.71 30.75
C SER A 182 -3.38 -10.32 32.16
N GLY A 183 -2.87 -11.08 33.14
CA GLY A 183 -3.05 -10.74 34.55
C GLY A 183 -2.09 -9.66 35.04
N GLN A 184 -2.18 -9.34 36.33
CA GLN A 184 -1.26 -8.45 37.02
C GLN A 184 0.21 -8.90 36.84
N GLY A 185 1.10 -7.92 36.64
CA GLY A 185 2.53 -8.12 36.41
C GLY A 185 3.02 -7.58 35.06
N SER A 186 2.09 -7.28 34.14
CA SER A 186 2.38 -6.70 32.82
C SER A 186 2.26 -5.17 32.78
N GLN A 187 1.78 -4.54 33.87
CA GLN A 187 1.57 -3.09 33.92
C GLN A 187 2.90 -2.34 33.80
N ARG A 188 2.89 -1.24 33.04
CA ARG A 188 4.02 -0.32 32.91
C ARG A 188 3.56 1.12 33.13
N PRO A 189 4.38 1.98 33.74
CA PRO A 189 4.09 3.41 33.82
C PRO A 189 3.73 3.98 32.45
N ALA A 190 2.69 4.80 32.39
CA ALA A 190 2.21 5.44 31.16
C ALA A 190 1.81 4.48 30.02
N MET A 191 1.49 3.21 30.32
CA MET A 191 0.96 2.29 29.32
C MET A 191 -0.29 2.89 28.65
N GLY A 192 -0.33 2.85 27.32
CA GLY A 192 -1.44 3.38 26.53
C GLY A 192 -1.39 4.89 26.22
N ARG A 193 -0.43 5.64 26.77
CA ARG A 193 -0.31 7.09 26.49
C ARG A 193 -0.15 7.38 24.98
N GLU A 194 0.87 6.81 24.36
CA GLU A 194 1.12 7.00 22.92
C GLU A 194 -0.04 6.48 22.07
N LEU A 195 -0.73 5.42 22.51
CA LEU A 195 -1.92 4.92 21.82
C LEU A 195 -3.07 5.93 21.90
N ALA A 196 -3.33 6.52 23.05
CA ALA A 196 -4.35 7.54 23.21
C ALA A 196 -4.04 8.83 22.42
N GLU A 197 -2.77 9.19 22.29
CA GLU A 197 -2.34 10.34 21.49
C GLU A 197 -2.60 10.17 19.99
N HIS A 198 -2.49 8.94 19.47
CA HIS A 198 -2.57 8.67 18.02
C HIS A 198 -3.86 8.00 17.57
N TYR A 199 -4.60 7.34 18.48
CA TYR A 199 -5.80 6.57 18.15
C TYR A 199 -6.99 7.00 19.02
N PRO A 200 -7.87 7.87 18.50
CA PRO A 200 -9.06 8.33 19.23
C PRO A 200 -9.94 7.19 19.74
N VAL A 201 -10.06 6.09 18.97
CA VAL A 201 -10.81 4.88 19.40
C VAL A 201 -10.24 4.29 20.69
N PHE A 202 -8.92 4.25 20.83
CA PHE A 202 -8.28 3.79 22.06
C PHE A 202 -8.51 4.79 23.19
N ALA A 203 -8.30 6.09 22.94
CA ALA A 203 -8.46 7.14 23.94
C ALA A 203 -9.88 7.14 24.53
N ASP A 204 -10.89 7.14 23.68
CA ASP A 204 -12.31 7.15 24.08
C ASP A 204 -12.67 5.91 24.90
N ALA A 205 -12.21 4.72 24.47
CA ALA A 205 -12.47 3.48 25.19
C ALA A 205 -11.75 3.42 26.54
N PHE A 206 -10.50 3.88 26.60
CA PHE A 206 -9.72 3.92 27.84
C PHE A 206 -10.35 4.90 28.85
N ASP A 207 -10.73 6.09 28.40
CA ASP A 207 -11.33 7.13 29.24
C ASP A 207 -12.72 6.68 29.76
N ASP A 208 -13.56 6.04 28.95
CA ASP A 208 -14.87 5.51 29.38
C ASP A 208 -14.70 4.41 30.45
N VAL A 209 -13.80 3.45 30.24
CA VAL A 209 -13.59 2.35 31.20
C VAL A 209 -12.99 2.88 32.51
N CYS A 210 -11.98 3.75 32.44
CA CYS A 210 -11.45 4.41 33.62
C CYS A 210 -12.55 5.18 34.37
N GLY A 211 -13.33 6.02 33.70
CA GLY A 211 -14.40 6.79 34.33
C GLY A 211 -15.43 5.92 35.07
N ARG A 212 -15.78 4.76 34.50
CA ARG A 212 -16.67 3.78 35.16
C ARG A 212 -16.04 3.16 36.40
N LEU A 213 -14.77 2.77 36.34
CA LEU A 213 -14.04 2.21 37.48
C LEU A 213 -13.90 3.24 38.60
N GLU A 214 -13.55 4.48 38.26
CA GLU A 214 -13.40 5.58 39.21
C GLU A 214 -14.71 5.91 39.91
N ALA A 215 -15.84 5.87 39.19
CA ALA A 215 -17.17 6.07 39.76
C ALA A 215 -17.53 5.01 40.82
N VAL A 216 -17.04 3.77 40.67
CA VAL A 216 -17.28 2.68 41.63
C VAL A 216 -16.27 2.70 42.77
N LEU A 217 -15.00 2.99 42.48
CA LEU A 217 -13.88 2.86 43.43
C LEU A 217 -13.61 4.13 44.23
N GLY A 218 -14.05 5.30 43.74
CA GLY A 218 -13.75 6.60 44.34
C GLY A 218 -12.26 6.96 44.31
N ARG A 219 -11.48 6.37 43.40
CA ARG A 219 -10.02 6.53 43.27
C ARG A 219 -9.65 6.77 41.81
N PRO A 220 -8.65 7.62 41.51
CA PRO A 220 -8.31 8.01 40.14
C PRO A 220 -7.43 6.95 39.46
N VAL A 221 -8.06 5.97 38.81
CA VAL A 221 -7.37 4.88 38.10
C VAL A 221 -6.56 5.43 36.94
N ARG A 222 -7.14 6.34 36.14
CA ARG A 222 -6.50 6.91 34.95
C ARG A 222 -5.20 7.63 35.30
N ASP A 223 -5.26 8.50 36.30
CA ASP A 223 -4.11 9.30 36.71
C ASP A 223 -2.99 8.43 37.27
N VAL A 224 -3.31 7.33 37.96
CA VAL A 224 -2.31 6.38 38.46
C VAL A 224 -1.67 5.59 37.33
N VAL A 225 -2.42 5.17 36.31
CA VAL A 225 -1.86 4.48 35.12
C VAL A 225 -0.94 5.42 34.34
N LEU A 226 -1.38 6.65 34.09
CA LEU A 226 -0.59 7.63 33.32
C LEU A 226 0.59 8.19 34.10
N GLY A 227 0.46 8.36 35.41
CA GLY A 227 1.49 8.91 36.31
C GLY A 227 2.50 7.89 36.81
N GLY A 228 2.13 6.60 36.90
CA GLY A 228 3.00 5.53 37.36
C GLY A 228 3.38 5.59 38.85
N GLY A 229 4.58 5.11 39.17
CA GLY A 229 5.11 5.01 40.54
C GLY A 229 4.56 3.82 41.33
N GLU A 230 4.95 3.70 42.61
CA GLU A 230 4.59 2.56 43.49
C GLU A 230 3.07 2.33 43.61
N ARG A 231 2.26 3.37 43.38
CA ARG A 231 0.79 3.25 43.38
C ARG A 231 0.29 2.34 42.26
N LEU A 232 0.96 2.34 41.10
CA LEU A 232 0.57 1.48 39.98
C LEU A 232 0.73 -0.01 40.30
N ASP A 233 1.71 -0.36 41.14
CA ASP A 233 1.97 -1.74 41.54
C ASP A 233 1.04 -2.26 42.66
N GLN A 234 0.21 -1.38 43.24
CA GLN A 234 -0.84 -1.82 44.15
C GLN A 234 -1.90 -2.58 43.36
N THR A 235 -2.27 -3.77 43.84
CA THR A 235 -3.20 -4.70 43.17
C THR A 235 -4.44 -4.03 42.59
N LEU A 236 -5.05 -3.10 43.33
CA LEU A 236 -6.22 -2.36 42.85
C LEU A 236 -5.93 -1.60 41.55
N PHE A 237 -4.85 -0.81 41.50
CA PHE A 237 -4.52 0.00 40.33
C PHE A 237 -3.91 -0.83 39.20
N ALA A 238 -3.12 -1.86 39.53
CA ALA A 238 -2.58 -2.77 38.53
C ALA A 238 -3.70 -3.50 37.78
N GLN A 239 -4.64 -4.15 38.51
CA GLN A 239 -5.74 -4.90 37.88
C GLN A 239 -6.72 -3.98 37.15
N CYS A 240 -7.14 -2.86 37.78
CA CYS A 240 -8.07 -1.93 37.15
C CYS A 240 -7.46 -1.25 35.93
N GLY A 241 -6.18 -0.87 36.01
CA GLY A 241 -5.45 -0.25 34.92
C GLY A 241 -5.24 -1.20 33.74
N LEU A 242 -4.85 -2.46 34.01
CA LEU A 242 -4.72 -3.47 32.97
C LEU A 242 -6.06 -3.78 32.32
N PHE A 243 -7.14 -3.93 33.09
CA PHE A 243 -8.47 -4.12 32.54
C PHE A 243 -8.87 -2.97 31.60
N ALA A 244 -8.69 -1.72 32.02
CA ALA A 244 -8.99 -0.56 31.18
C ALA A 244 -8.15 -0.53 29.90
N PHE A 245 -6.84 -0.79 30.02
CA PHE A 245 -5.91 -0.84 28.91
C PHE A 245 -6.26 -1.93 27.90
N GLU A 246 -6.53 -3.16 28.36
CA GLU A 246 -6.78 -4.30 27.49
C GLU A 246 -8.14 -4.20 26.79
N VAL A 247 -9.17 -3.65 27.46
CA VAL A 247 -10.45 -3.32 26.80
C VAL A 247 -10.26 -2.25 25.73
N ALA A 248 -9.49 -1.20 26.00
CA ALA A 248 -9.21 -0.16 25.01
C ALA A 248 -8.39 -0.72 23.81
N LEU A 249 -7.43 -1.60 24.07
CA LEU A 249 -6.66 -2.27 23.02
C LEU A 249 -7.53 -3.20 22.17
N PHE A 250 -8.45 -3.93 22.81
CA PHE A 250 -9.45 -4.73 22.11
C PHE A 250 -10.29 -3.86 21.16
N ARG A 251 -10.81 -2.71 21.62
CA ARG A 251 -11.59 -1.78 20.78
C ARG A 251 -10.78 -1.22 19.62
N LEU A 252 -9.49 -0.93 19.84
CA LEU A 252 -8.60 -0.49 18.79
C LEU A 252 -8.44 -1.56 17.70
N LEU A 253 -8.15 -2.81 18.08
CA LEU A 253 -8.00 -3.92 17.12
C LEU A 253 -9.31 -4.21 16.37
N GLU A 254 -10.44 -4.17 17.07
CA GLU A 254 -11.78 -4.32 16.49
C GLU A 254 -12.03 -3.25 15.42
N SER A 255 -11.59 -2.00 15.64
CA SER A 255 -11.73 -0.91 14.67
C SER A 255 -10.91 -1.12 13.38
N PHE A 256 -9.86 -1.93 13.43
CA PHE A 256 -9.10 -2.36 12.25
C PHE A 256 -9.71 -3.60 11.56
N GLY A 257 -10.84 -4.11 12.08
CA GLY A 257 -11.50 -5.33 11.60
C GLY A 257 -10.87 -6.62 12.12
N VAL A 258 -9.99 -6.55 13.12
CA VAL A 258 -9.41 -7.75 13.76
C VAL A 258 -10.36 -8.22 14.86
N VAL A 259 -11.05 -9.33 14.61
CA VAL A 259 -12.02 -9.92 15.55
C VAL A 259 -11.52 -11.29 16.00
N PRO A 260 -11.47 -11.59 17.31
CA PRO A 260 -11.03 -12.89 17.79
C PRO A 260 -12.10 -13.97 17.57
N ASP A 261 -11.66 -15.18 17.26
CA ASP A 261 -12.46 -16.40 17.32
C ASP A 261 -12.54 -16.94 18.76
N PHE A 262 -11.51 -16.67 19.57
CA PHE A 262 -11.40 -17.13 20.95
C PHE A 262 -10.86 -16.04 21.86
N VAL A 263 -11.31 -16.04 23.13
CA VAL A 263 -10.76 -15.18 24.17
C VAL A 263 -10.34 -16.03 25.37
N VAL A 264 -9.20 -15.68 25.98
CA VAL A 264 -8.66 -16.33 27.18
C VAL A 264 -8.14 -15.23 28.11
N GLY A 265 -8.33 -15.38 29.42
CA GLY A 265 -7.83 -14.49 30.47
C GLY A 265 -7.50 -15.24 31.74
#